data_AF-A0A1H5JZK3-F1
#
_entry.id   AF-A0A1H5JZK3-F1
#
_cell.length_a   1.000
_cell.length_b   1.000
_cell.length_c   1.000
_cell.angle_alpha   90.00
_cell.angle_beta   90.00
_cell.angle_gamma   90.00
#
_symmetry.space_group_name_H-M   'P 1'
#
loop_
_entity.id
_entity.type
_entity.pdbx_description
1 polymer ?
#
loop_
_entity_poly.entity_id
_entity_poly.type
_entity_poly.pdbx_seq_one_letter_code
_entity_poly.pdbx_strand_id
1 'polypeptide(L)'
;MILKNIINNCNWEDIQLELIKYYPELKNSLPDFKKVFIELNNLPIVENEFILFIQKVEIEGEDFYIRVSGIGEINELGNSYNISAINWKKWLAMKIHPISLKNFTNAEIIAHSLYEMTFLGFSENEIDSNLEKIEN
;
A
#
# COMPACT_ATOMS: atom_id res chain seq x y z
N MET A 1 2.36 7.17 13.29
CA MET A 1 2.47 7.84 11.97
C MET A 1 1.47 7.19 11.03
N ILE A 2 0.67 7.96 10.29
CA ILE A 2 -0.30 7.41 9.32
C ILE A 2 0.25 7.48 7.89
N LEU A 3 -0.31 6.69 6.98
CA LEU A 3 0.13 6.65 5.58
C LEU A 3 0.06 8.02 4.89
N LYS A 4 -1.00 8.82 5.12
CA LYS A 4 -1.09 10.18 4.55
C LYS A 4 0.10 11.06 4.93
N ASN A 5 0.60 10.94 6.16
CA ASN A 5 1.70 11.77 6.62
C ASN A 5 2.99 11.47 5.86
N ILE A 6 3.28 10.20 5.55
CA ILE A 6 4.50 9.88 4.79
C ILE A 6 4.35 10.25 3.31
N ILE A 7 3.16 10.08 2.73
CA ILE A 7 2.87 10.47 1.34
C ILE A 7 3.12 11.96 1.13
N ASN A 8 2.61 12.80 2.04
CA ASN A 8 2.77 14.25 1.96
C ASN A 8 4.22 14.74 2.13
N ASN A 9 5.12 13.89 2.63
CA ASN A 9 6.51 14.24 2.96
C ASN A 9 7.54 13.47 2.12
N CYS A 10 7.11 12.75 1.08
CA CYS A 10 7.98 12.01 0.18
C CYS A 10 7.84 12.56 -1.24
N ASN A 11 8.92 12.51 -2.02
CA ASN A 11 8.89 12.90 -3.42
C ASN A 11 8.69 11.67 -4.31
N TRP A 12 8.20 11.90 -5.53
CA TRP A 12 7.91 10.83 -6.47
C TRP A 12 9.19 10.08 -6.92
N GLU A 13 10.31 10.79 -7.04
CA GLU A 13 11.56 10.25 -7.55
C GLU A 13 12.09 9.11 -6.66
N ASP A 14 12.06 9.30 -5.33
CA ASP A 14 12.45 8.27 -4.36
C ASP A 14 11.52 7.06 -4.43
N ILE A 15 10.21 7.30 -4.51
CA ILE A 15 9.20 6.22 -4.61
C ILE A 15 9.39 5.43 -5.91
N GLN A 16 9.68 6.11 -7.02
CA GLN A 16 9.89 5.49 -8.32
C GLN A 16 11.11 4.56 -8.31
N LEU A 17 12.19 4.94 -7.61
CA LEU A 17 13.37 4.08 -7.46
C LEU A 17 13.02 2.79 -6.72
N GLU A 18 12.22 2.87 -5.66
CA GLU A 18 11.78 1.70 -4.91
C GLU A 18 10.81 0.82 -5.71
N LEU A 19 9.87 1.41 -6.47
CA LEU A 19 9.00 0.67 -7.38
C LEU A 19 9.81 -0.12 -8.42
N ILE A 20 10.83 0.49 -9.04
CA ILE A 20 11.69 -0.19 -10.03
C ILE A 20 12.51 -1.30 -9.36
N LYS A 21 13.01 -1.06 -8.14
CA LYS A 21 13.83 -2.02 -7.39
C LYS A 21 13.04 -3.27 -7.02
N TYR A 22 11.79 -3.13 -6.55
CA TYR A 22 10.98 -4.24 -6.08
C TYR A 22 10.08 -4.86 -7.16
N TYR A 23 9.69 -4.08 -8.16
CA TYR A 23 8.72 -4.48 -9.19
C TYR A 23 9.19 -4.01 -10.58
N PRO A 24 10.36 -4.49 -11.07
CA PRO A 24 10.96 -4.03 -12.31
C PRO A 24 10.07 -4.22 -13.55
N GLU A 25 9.15 -5.20 -13.52
CA GLU A 25 8.15 -5.46 -14.55
C GLU A 25 7.16 -4.30 -14.74
N LEU A 26 6.98 -3.45 -13.74
CA LEU A 26 6.04 -2.33 -13.76
C LEU A 26 6.61 -1.06 -14.40
N LYS A 27 7.82 -1.12 -14.97
CA LYS A 27 8.50 0.05 -15.54
C LYS A 27 7.66 0.82 -16.57
N ASN A 28 6.84 0.12 -17.35
CA ASN A 28 5.95 0.74 -18.35
C ASN A 28 4.72 1.40 -17.72
N SER A 29 4.32 0.99 -16.52
CA SER A 29 3.15 1.49 -15.79
C SER A 29 3.50 2.58 -14.76
N LEU A 30 4.78 2.95 -14.61
CA LEU A 30 5.22 4.03 -13.72
C LEU A 30 4.44 5.35 -13.88
N PRO A 31 4.06 5.78 -15.11
CA PRO A 31 3.22 6.96 -15.27
C PRO A 31 1.86 6.86 -14.57
N ASP A 32 1.27 5.66 -14.51
CA ASP A 32 -0.02 5.43 -13.85
C ASP A 32 0.12 5.41 -12.33
N PHE A 33 1.18 4.78 -11.80
CA PHE A 33 1.54 4.90 -10.39
C PHE A 33 1.76 6.35 -9.96
N LYS A 34 2.37 7.17 -10.82
CA LYS A 34 2.57 8.60 -10.55
C LYS A 34 1.24 9.34 -10.42
N LYS A 35 0.27 9.04 -11.29
CA LYS A 35 -1.08 9.62 -11.21
C LYS A 35 -1.74 9.27 -9.88
N VAL A 36 -1.68 7.99 -9.48
CA VAL A 36 -2.22 7.54 -8.19
C VAL A 36 -1.54 8.26 -7.04
N PHE A 37 -0.21 8.38 -7.03
CA PHE A 37 0.50 9.12 -5.99
C PHE A 37 0.05 10.60 -5.88
N ILE A 38 -0.12 11.27 -7.02
CA ILE A 38 -0.64 12.66 -7.06
C ILE A 38 -2.07 12.72 -6.54
N GLU A 39 -2.91 11.76 -6.90
CA GLU A 39 -4.29 11.67 -6.43
C GLU A 39 -4.36 11.47 -4.91
N LEU A 40 -3.58 10.51 -4.38
CA LEU A 40 -3.49 10.22 -2.95
C LEU A 40 -3.06 11.44 -2.13
N ASN A 41 -2.24 12.35 -2.67
CA ASN A 41 -1.87 13.61 -2.01
C ASN A 41 -3.09 14.55 -1.83
N ASN A 42 -4.06 14.50 -2.73
CA ASN A 42 -5.24 15.37 -2.71
C ASN A 42 -6.47 14.75 -2.06
N LEU A 43 -6.51 13.42 -1.89
CA LEU A 43 -7.65 12.73 -1.30
C LEU A 43 -7.81 13.01 0.20
N PRO A 44 -9.07 13.16 0.69
CA PRO A 44 -9.35 13.25 2.11
C PRO A 44 -9.10 11.90 2.79
N ILE A 45 -8.88 11.97 4.11
CA ILE A 45 -8.76 10.79 4.94
C ILE A 45 -10.16 10.36 5.38
N VAL A 46 -10.45 9.06 5.33
CA VAL A 46 -11.66 8.46 5.94
C VAL A 46 -11.20 7.48 7.01
N GLU A 47 -11.78 7.58 8.22
CA GLU A 47 -11.36 6.77 9.37
C GLU A 47 -11.33 5.27 9.06
N ASN A 48 -10.33 4.61 9.63
CA ASN A 48 -10.07 3.20 9.48
C ASN A 48 -9.31 2.68 10.70
N GLU A 49 -9.72 1.53 11.23
CA GLU A 49 -9.12 0.91 12.41
C GLU A 49 -7.97 -0.04 12.06
N PHE A 50 -7.75 -0.32 10.77
CA PHE A 50 -6.61 -1.14 10.35
C PHE A 50 -5.26 -0.42 10.53
N ILE A 51 -4.30 -1.16 11.06
CA ILE A 51 -2.89 -0.83 11.09
C ILE A 51 -2.24 -1.44 9.85
N LEU A 52 -1.60 -0.61 9.02
CA LEU A 52 -0.82 -1.03 7.87
C LEU A 52 0.45 -1.72 8.34
N PHE A 53 0.59 -2.99 7.99
CA PHE A 53 1.75 -3.81 8.30
C PHE A 53 2.41 -4.35 7.02
N ILE A 54 3.65 -3.90 6.82
CA ILE A 54 4.53 -4.31 5.74
C ILE A 54 5.71 -5.09 6.34
N GLN A 55 5.98 -6.27 5.79
CA GLN A 55 7.06 -7.15 6.25
C GLN A 55 7.73 -7.91 5.11
N LYS A 56 9.01 -8.23 5.28
CA LYS A 56 9.71 -9.23 4.47
C LYS A 56 9.32 -10.60 4.96
N VAL A 57 8.90 -11.49 4.07
CA VAL A 57 8.58 -12.88 4.36
C VAL A 57 9.58 -13.74 3.62
N GLU A 58 10.38 -14.49 4.38
CA GLU A 58 11.33 -15.45 3.85
C GLU A 58 10.61 -16.77 3.56
N ILE A 59 10.90 -17.36 2.40
CA ILE A 59 10.45 -18.70 2.03
C ILE A 59 11.69 -19.57 1.92
N GLU A 60 11.63 -20.77 2.50
CA GLU A 60 12.76 -21.70 2.46
C GLU A 60 13.12 -22.05 1.00
N GLY A 61 14.34 -21.72 0.59
CA GLY A 61 14.85 -22.00 -0.76
C GLY A 61 14.53 -20.95 -1.81
N GLU A 62 13.87 -19.83 -1.44
CA GLU A 62 13.57 -18.72 -2.34
C GLU A 62 14.04 -17.38 -1.73
N ASP A 63 14.07 -16.34 -2.57
CA ASP A 63 14.21 -14.97 -2.07
C ASP A 63 12.98 -14.57 -1.23
N PHE A 64 13.15 -13.56 -0.38
CA PHE A 64 12.03 -13.03 0.38
C PHE A 64 11.03 -12.31 -0.55
N TYR A 65 9.75 -12.28 -0.14
CA TYR A 65 8.76 -11.40 -0.75
C TYR A 65 8.28 -10.35 0.26
N ILE A 66 7.69 -9.27 -0.24
CA ILE A 66 7.10 -8.24 0.60
C ILE A 66 5.61 -8.52 0.76
N ARG A 67 5.16 -8.65 2.01
CA ARG A 67 3.74 -8.78 2.34
C ARG A 67 3.22 -7.46 2.88
N VAL A 68 2.13 -6.98 2.30
CA VAL A 68 1.35 -5.82 2.78
C VAL A 68 0.03 -6.34 3.34
N SER A 69 -0.34 -5.93 4.55
CA SER A 69 -1.56 -6.40 5.22
C SER A 69 -2.10 -5.38 6.21
N GLY A 70 -3.39 -5.49 6.53
CA GLY A 70 -4.01 -4.77 7.65
C GLY A 70 -4.03 -5.63 8.91
N ILE A 71 -3.82 -5.03 10.08
CA ILE A 71 -3.99 -5.64 11.41
C ILE A 71 -5.05 -4.85 12.18
N GLY A 72 -6.03 -5.50 12.79
CA GLY A 72 -7.04 -4.83 13.64
C GLY A 72 -6.50 -4.38 15.01
N GLU A 73 -7.16 -3.41 15.65
CA GLU A 73 -6.72 -2.82 16.94
C GLU A 73 -6.99 -3.71 18.18
N ILE A 74 -7.71 -4.83 18.09
CA ILE A 74 -8.15 -5.61 19.26
C ILE A 74 -7.83 -7.11 19.10
N ASN A 75 -6.94 -7.62 19.97
CA ASN A 75 -6.82 -8.99 20.46
C ASN A 75 -6.87 -10.21 19.51
N GLU A 76 -6.70 -10.03 18.20
CA GLU A 76 -6.42 -11.16 17.32
C GLU A 76 -4.93 -11.20 17.00
N LEU A 77 -4.15 -11.72 17.96
CA LEU A 77 -2.82 -12.27 17.71
C LEU A 77 -2.93 -13.30 16.57
N GLY A 78 -2.78 -12.86 15.32
CA GLY A 78 -2.64 -13.75 14.17
C GLY A 78 -3.39 -13.36 12.90
N ASN A 79 -4.41 -12.51 12.95
CA ASN A 79 -5.22 -12.27 11.76
C ASN A 79 -4.74 -11.02 11.00
N SER A 80 -3.97 -11.29 9.95
CA SER A 80 -3.64 -10.30 8.93
C SER A 80 -4.63 -10.36 7.79
N TYR A 81 -5.18 -9.21 7.42
CA TYR A 81 -6.17 -9.09 6.36
C TYR A 81 -5.53 -8.61 5.07
N ASN A 82 -6.00 -9.15 3.94
CA ASN A 82 -5.77 -8.54 2.65
C ASN A 82 -6.52 -7.20 2.62
N ILE A 83 -5.84 -6.14 2.21
CA ILE A 83 -6.36 -4.77 2.19
C ILE A 83 -6.39 -4.15 0.78
N SER A 84 -6.06 -4.91 -0.27
CA SER A 84 -6.06 -4.43 -1.67
C SER A 84 -7.44 -3.98 -2.15
N ALA A 85 -8.49 -4.52 -1.55
CA ALA A 85 -9.90 -4.16 -1.80
C ALA A 85 -10.40 -2.96 -0.97
N ILE A 86 -9.58 -2.37 -0.10
CA ILE A 86 -9.99 -1.22 0.72
C ILE A 86 -9.85 0.08 -0.08
N ASN A 87 -10.88 0.94 -0.03
CA ASN A 87 -10.84 2.27 -0.64
C ASN A 87 -9.62 3.09 -0.19
N TRP A 88 -8.97 3.77 -1.12
CA TRP A 88 -7.74 4.53 -0.87
C TRP A 88 -7.88 5.58 0.23
N LYS A 89 -9.04 6.24 0.39
CA LYS A 89 -9.28 7.21 1.47
C LYS A 89 -9.17 6.57 2.87
N LYS A 90 -9.52 5.29 3.00
CA LYS A 90 -9.36 4.50 4.24
C LYS A 90 -7.93 4.02 4.44
N TRP A 91 -7.19 3.74 3.37
CA TRP A 91 -5.75 3.47 3.47
C TRP A 91 -4.97 4.65 4.02
N LEU A 92 -5.31 5.87 3.58
CA LEU A 92 -4.63 7.09 4.01
C LEU A 92 -4.71 7.31 5.54
N ALA A 93 -5.74 6.77 6.19
CA ALA A 93 -5.94 6.83 7.64
C ALA A 93 -5.14 5.79 8.42
N MET A 94 -4.68 4.70 7.76
CA MET A 94 -4.07 3.58 8.44
C MET A 94 -2.79 4.02 9.16
N LYS A 95 -2.71 3.67 10.46
CA LYS A 95 -1.47 3.80 11.22
C LYS A 95 -0.47 2.78 10.68
N ILE A 96 0.79 3.18 10.53
CA ILE A 96 1.83 2.25 10.10
C ILE A 96 2.37 1.51 11.32
N HIS A 97 2.45 0.19 11.23
CA HIS A 97 2.95 -0.66 12.30
C HIS A 97 4.42 -0.32 12.64
N PRO A 98 4.82 -0.28 13.93
CA PRO A 98 6.18 0.10 14.32
C PRO A 98 7.30 -0.74 13.69
N ILE A 99 7.07 -2.04 13.49
CA ILE A 99 8.04 -2.93 12.84
C ILE A 99 8.28 -2.50 11.39
N SER A 100 7.23 -2.08 10.67
CA SER A 100 7.38 -1.59 9.28
C SER A 100 8.17 -0.29 9.25
N LEU A 101 7.88 0.64 10.16
CA LEU A 101 8.65 1.88 10.30
C LEU A 101 10.13 1.67 10.65
N LYS A 102 10.45 0.57 11.34
CA LYS A 102 11.82 0.22 11.68
C LYS A 102 12.59 -0.39 10.50
N ASN A 103 11.89 -1.15 9.65
CA ASN A 103 12.51 -2.01 8.65
C ASN A 103 12.45 -1.45 7.21
N PHE A 104 11.63 -0.43 6.98
CA PHE A 104 11.42 0.18 5.68
C PHE A 104 11.49 1.70 5.77
N THR A 105 12.05 2.32 4.73
CA THR A 105 11.99 3.76 4.53
C THR A 105 10.58 4.22 4.16
N ASN A 106 10.31 5.51 4.27
CA ASN A 106 9.03 6.08 3.84
C ASN A 106 8.75 5.80 2.35
N ALA A 107 9.77 5.89 1.49
CA ALA A 107 9.64 5.61 0.06
C ALA A 107 9.28 4.13 -0.20
N GLU A 108 9.92 3.20 0.50
CA GLU A 108 9.59 1.76 0.40
C GLU A 108 8.17 1.48 0.87
N ILE A 109 7.73 2.06 1.99
CA ILE A 109 6.35 1.90 2.49
C ILE A 109 5.35 2.40 1.45
N ILE A 110 5.58 3.55 0.83
CA ILE A 110 4.70 4.11 -0.19
C ILE A 110 4.71 3.24 -1.45
N ALA A 111 5.87 2.79 -1.92
CA ALA A 111 5.98 1.93 -3.10
C ALA A 111 5.20 0.63 -2.94
N HIS A 112 5.35 -0.06 -1.81
CA HIS A 112 4.59 -1.27 -1.51
C HIS A 112 3.09 -1.00 -1.34
N SER A 113 2.72 0.14 -0.73
CA SER A 113 1.32 0.52 -0.61
C SER A 113 0.69 0.80 -1.98
N LEU A 114 1.39 1.52 -2.86
CA LEU A 114 0.92 1.81 -4.22
C LEU A 114 0.74 0.52 -5.03
N TYR A 115 1.71 -0.40 -4.95
CA TYR A 115 1.61 -1.71 -5.60
C TYR A 115 0.33 -2.44 -5.18
N GLU A 116 0.09 -2.55 -3.87
CA GLU A 116 -1.07 -3.25 -3.33
C GLU A 116 -2.40 -2.52 -3.64
N MET A 117 -2.42 -1.19 -3.53
CA MET A 117 -3.58 -0.34 -3.82
C MET A 117 -4.05 -0.40 -5.27
N THR A 118 -3.14 -0.68 -6.20
CA THR A 118 -3.40 -0.68 -7.64
C THR A 118 -3.66 -2.08 -8.21
N PHE A 119 -3.74 -3.09 -7.33
CA PHE A 119 -4.04 -4.46 -7.72
C PHE A 119 -5.38 -4.59 -8.45
N LEU A 120 -6.37 -3.77 -8.06
CA LEU A 120 -7.70 -3.72 -8.67
C LEU A 120 -7.86 -2.63 -9.74
N GLY A 121 -6.78 -1.92 -10.12
CA GLY A 121 -6.81 -0.85 -11.11
C GLY A 121 -6.13 0.44 -10.63
N PHE A 122 -6.00 1.41 -11.52
CA PHE A 122 -5.32 2.69 -11.29
C PHE A 122 -6.30 3.86 -11.07
N SER A 123 -7.57 3.57 -10.82
CA SER A 123 -8.59 4.58 -10.50
C SER A 123 -9.66 4.06 -9.54
N GLU A 124 -10.31 4.94 -8.76
CA GLU A 124 -11.43 4.55 -7.90
C GLU A 124 -12.54 3.83 -8.70
N ASN A 125 -12.84 4.28 -9.93
CA ASN A 125 -13.85 3.64 -10.78
C ASN A 125 -13.50 2.20 -11.19
N GLU A 126 -12.23 1.93 -11.52
CA GLU A 126 -11.77 0.58 -11.84
C GLU A 126 -11.84 -0.33 -10.61
N ILE A 127 -11.48 0.21 -9.44
CA ILE A 127 -11.56 -0.50 -8.17
C ILE A 127 -13.00 -0.87 -7.86
N ASP A 128 -13.92 0.11 -7.87
CA ASP A 128 -15.35 -0.12 -7.59
C ASP A 128 -15.94 -1.16 -8.56
N SER A 129 -15.64 -1.02 -9.86
CA SER A 129 -16.10 -1.97 -10.89
C SER A 129 -15.55 -3.37 -10.72
N ASN A 130 -14.32 -3.52 -10.19
CA ASN A 130 -13.72 -4.82 -9.95
C ASN A 130 -14.15 -5.43 -8.62
N LEU A 131 -14.48 -4.62 -7.60
CA LEU A 131 -15.10 -5.08 -6.36
C LEU A 131 -16.50 -5.67 -6.62
N GLU A 132 -17.33 -4.98 -7.41
CA GLU A 132 -18.67 -5.49 -7.79
C GLU A 132 -18.61 -6.86 -8.49
N LYS A 133 -17.54 -7.16 -9.23
CA LYS A 133 -17.35 -8.46 -9.89
C LYS A 133 -16.89 -9.57 -8.93
N ILE A 134 -16.27 -9.22 -7.81
CA ILE A 134 -15.79 -10.19 -6.81
C ILE A 134 -16.94 -10.57 -5.86
N GLU A 135 -17.91 -9.68 -5.65
CA GLU A 135 -19.08 -9.90 -4.80
C GLU A 135 -20.22 -10.71 -5.47
N ASN A 136 -20.13 -10.96 -6.79
CA ASN A 136 -21.12 -11.72 -7.59
C ASN A 136 -20.57 -13.07 -8.05
#